data_AF-A0A4Z0A9P9-F1
#
_entry.id   AF-A0A4Z0A9P9-F1
#
_cell.length_a   1.000
_cell.length_b   1.000
_cell.length_c   1.000
_cell.angle_alpha   90.00
_cell.angle_beta   90.00
_cell.angle_gamma   90.00
#
_symmetry.space_group_name_H-M   'P 1'
#
loop_
_entity.id
_entity.type
_entity.pdbx_description
1 polymer ?
#
loop_
_entity_poly.entity_id
_entity_poly.type
_entity_poly.pdbx_seq_one_letter_code
_entity_poly.pdbx_strand_id
1 'polypeptide(L)'
;MPLFSRIKLDPDSEDSVRDELDFFTTPERPSSYRLEVPQTPDHATPRYTEEITSPSVDAVNRRAESQANALPVIVPQLDIDLVLQADADAVGNQTDDARSEVSSAGATVADESLIASYISGEASNIEPMSFESQLLAHRPELEHIHNLADLFLVPHMPAPPSVYAKSRLKGTKGSNKRERNLPRSQTLQRIVYVPNLVEQLRDPVVDLLKTVPVDLSDPAHVEFIQRVHPAYTSRDLPPIVYSEHDSEDWVMAVLCRPILATLQALAGGQIPSTSLVRNPFLASAPGGADRVIADGRFVSGGQYPKEKVRGCLEIKASPVIPLDNSPLERLQTEHVKGGSIVKGSAVKFNWPKTDSSSKATKIIMQLWAQSIVEDTRFCILSSYDSTTFVYRGDDDRTFYASPAYTTWEAPMLWVVCWMLLAFEKIPGLTAPDVPDTDMTAWDEAVHKNEQPGICTA
;
A
#
# COMPACT_ATOMS: atom_id res chain seq x y z
N MET A 1 52.99 -4.90 -33.34
CA MET A 1 52.58 -6.31 -33.20
C MET A 1 51.15 -6.34 -32.68
N PRO A 2 50.17 -6.69 -33.52
CA PRO A 2 48.76 -6.75 -33.15
C PRO A 2 48.25 -8.21 -33.04
N LEU A 3 47.25 -8.45 -32.19
CA LEU A 3 46.44 -9.67 -32.19
C LEU A 3 44.97 -9.26 -31.99
N PHE A 4 44.30 -8.98 -33.11
CA PHE A 4 42.85 -9.01 -33.22
C PHE A 4 42.50 -10.17 -34.14
N SER A 5 41.93 -11.23 -33.57
CA SER A 5 41.39 -12.37 -34.30
C SER A 5 40.02 -12.03 -34.87
N ARG A 6 39.91 -12.13 -36.20
CA ARG A 6 38.68 -12.03 -36.99
C ARG A 6 37.77 -13.23 -36.70
N ILE A 7 36.53 -12.96 -36.30
CA ILE A 7 35.42 -13.93 -36.41
C ILE A 7 34.83 -13.75 -37.81
N LYS A 8 34.82 -14.84 -38.59
CA LYS A 8 34.07 -14.93 -39.84
C LYS A 8 32.61 -15.23 -39.49
N LEU A 9 31.69 -14.41 -39.98
CA LEU A 9 30.26 -14.74 -40.02
C LEU A 9 29.98 -15.46 -41.34
N ASP A 10 29.30 -16.59 -41.23
CA ASP A 10 28.83 -17.43 -42.33
C ASP A 10 27.50 -16.86 -42.86
N PRO A 11 27.34 -16.54 -44.15
CA PRO A 11 26.15 -15.85 -44.66
C PRO A 11 25.00 -16.77 -45.10
N ASP A 12 25.08 -18.10 -44.91
CA ASP A 12 24.09 -19.06 -45.45
C ASP A 12 23.29 -19.82 -44.38
N SER A 13 22.57 -19.12 -43.51
CA SER A 13 21.52 -19.74 -42.67
C SER A 13 20.22 -18.92 -42.66
N GLU A 14 19.66 -18.69 -43.83
CA GLU A 14 18.24 -18.37 -43.99
C GLU A 14 17.44 -19.68 -44.00
N ASP A 15 16.95 -20.11 -42.82
CA ASP A 15 15.72 -20.89 -42.63
C ASP A 15 15.65 -21.44 -41.19
N SER A 16 15.16 -20.63 -40.25
CA SER A 16 14.28 -21.05 -39.14
C SER A 16 14.13 -19.90 -38.12
N VAL A 17 13.17 -19.00 -38.34
CA VAL A 17 12.71 -18.09 -37.27
C VAL A 17 11.18 -18.08 -37.25
N ARG A 18 10.62 -19.17 -36.74
CA ARG A 18 9.33 -19.23 -36.05
C ARG A 18 9.47 -20.31 -34.97
N ASP A 19 9.10 -19.95 -33.74
CA ASP A 19 9.14 -20.74 -32.50
C ASP A 19 10.43 -20.66 -31.66
N GLU A 20 10.68 -19.49 -31.06
CA GLU A 20 11.42 -19.40 -29.79
C GLU A 20 10.79 -18.31 -28.90
N LEU A 21 9.75 -18.70 -28.17
CA LEU A 21 9.22 -18.02 -26.99
C LEU A 21 8.91 -19.10 -25.97
N ASP A 22 9.94 -19.67 -25.35
CA ASP A 22 9.87 -20.42 -24.08
C ASP A 22 11.25 -20.97 -23.72
N PHE A 23 12.13 -20.16 -23.10
CA PHE A 23 13.26 -20.69 -22.32
C PHE A 23 13.75 -19.66 -21.29
N PHE A 24 13.07 -19.63 -20.13
CA PHE A 24 13.74 -19.36 -18.86
C PHE A 24 13.32 -20.47 -17.90
N THR A 25 14.13 -21.54 -17.84
CA THR A 25 14.05 -22.55 -16.79
C THR A 25 14.51 -21.92 -15.48
N THR A 26 13.55 -21.62 -14.61
CA THR A 26 13.80 -21.36 -13.20
C THR A 26 14.38 -22.63 -12.54
N PRO A 27 15.34 -22.49 -11.59
CA PRO A 27 15.88 -23.64 -10.88
C PRO A 27 14.77 -24.32 -10.06
N GLU A 28 14.78 -25.65 -10.09
CA GLU A 28 13.83 -26.51 -9.39
C GLU A 28 13.75 -26.15 -7.89
N ARG A 29 12.54 -25.78 -7.46
CA ARG A 29 12.19 -25.62 -6.03
C ARG A 29 12.32 -26.97 -5.32
N PRO A 30 12.92 -27.04 -4.12
CA PRO A 30 12.79 -28.22 -3.26
C PRO A 30 11.31 -28.47 -2.94
N SER A 31 10.93 -29.74 -3.03
CA SER A 31 9.55 -30.25 -2.93
C SER A 31 8.81 -29.75 -1.68
N SER A 32 7.57 -29.33 -1.92
CA SER A 32 6.60 -28.80 -0.97
C SER A 32 6.27 -29.74 0.19
N TYR A 33 6.15 -29.15 1.39
CA TYR A 33 5.31 -29.72 2.44
C TYR A 33 3.85 -29.69 1.99
N ARG A 34 3.25 -30.88 1.85
CA ARG A 34 1.83 -31.07 1.60
C ARG A 34 1.08 -30.76 2.90
N LEU A 35 0.51 -29.56 3.00
CA LEU A 35 -0.49 -29.25 4.03
C LEU A 35 -1.77 -30.01 3.68
N GLU A 36 -2.03 -31.09 4.40
CA GLU A 36 -3.34 -31.75 4.38
C GLU A 36 -4.36 -30.80 5.03
N VAL A 37 -5.25 -30.27 4.20
CA VAL A 37 -6.43 -29.52 4.66
C VAL A 37 -7.40 -30.55 5.26
N PRO A 38 -7.79 -30.43 6.54
CA PRO A 38 -8.84 -31.29 7.10
C PRO A 38 -10.14 -31.07 6.33
N GLN A 39 -10.73 -32.15 5.80
CA GLN A 39 -12.09 -32.11 5.29
C GLN A 39 -13.02 -31.78 6.46
N THR A 40 -13.64 -30.60 6.43
CA THR A 40 -14.72 -30.25 7.36
C THR A 40 -15.94 -31.12 7.06
N PRO A 41 -16.67 -31.61 8.08
CA PRO A 41 -17.88 -32.39 7.87
C PRO A 41 -18.99 -31.52 7.27
N ASP A 42 -19.67 -32.09 6.27
CA ASP A 42 -20.83 -31.49 5.61
C ASP A 42 -21.93 -31.16 6.64
N HIS A 43 -22.16 -29.86 6.86
CA HIS A 43 -23.38 -29.40 7.50
C HIS A 43 -24.47 -29.29 6.43
N ALA A 44 -25.55 -30.06 6.61
CA ALA A 44 -26.69 -30.12 5.72
C ALA A 44 -27.41 -28.77 5.62
N THR A 45 -27.40 -28.18 4.42
CA THR A 45 -28.25 -27.06 4.04
C THR A 45 -29.69 -27.56 3.80
N PRO A 46 -30.75 -26.89 4.31
CA PRO A 46 -32.11 -27.29 4.03
C PRO A 46 -32.46 -27.05 2.55
N ARG A 47 -32.96 -28.08 1.87
CA ARG A 47 -33.50 -28.00 0.50
C ARG A 47 -34.86 -27.29 0.54
N TYR A 48 -34.92 -26.07 -0.01
CA TYR A 48 -36.17 -25.51 -0.51
C TYR A 48 -36.38 -26.01 -1.94
N THR A 49 -37.45 -26.76 -2.18
CA THR A 49 -37.95 -27.08 -3.51
C THR A 49 -39.01 -26.07 -3.90
N GLU A 50 -38.64 -25.07 -4.70
CA GLU A 50 -39.60 -24.33 -5.53
C GLU A 50 -39.52 -24.85 -6.96
N GLU A 51 -40.65 -25.38 -7.45
CA GLU A 51 -40.83 -25.71 -8.86
C GLU A 51 -40.91 -24.41 -9.68
N ILE A 52 -39.83 -24.10 -10.39
CA ILE A 52 -39.83 -23.06 -11.42
C ILE A 52 -40.36 -23.69 -12.71
N THR A 53 -41.62 -23.41 -13.04
CA THR A 53 -42.15 -23.64 -14.39
C THR A 53 -41.68 -22.50 -15.30
N SER A 54 -40.91 -22.83 -16.34
CA SER A 54 -40.44 -21.88 -17.34
C SER A 54 -41.61 -21.41 -18.24
N PRO A 55 -41.82 -20.10 -18.46
CA PRO A 55 -42.83 -19.65 -19.40
C PRO A 55 -42.33 -19.77 -20.85
N SER A 56 -43.25 -20.16 -21.73
CA SER A 56 -43.05 -20.26 -23.18
C SER A 56 -42.68 -18.91 -23.82
N VAL A 57 -41.77 -18.97 -24.80
CA VAL A 57 -41.24 -17.86 -25.61
C VAL A 57 -42.34 -17.05 -26.33
N ASP A 58 -43.53 -17.61 -26.51
CA ASP A 58 -44.66 -16.94 -27.17
C ASP A 58 -45.41 -15.92 -26.30
N ALA A 59 -45.15 -15.86 -24.98
CA ALA A 59 -45.75 -14.90 -24.07
C ALA A 59 -45.01 -13.55 -24.01
N VAL A 60 -43.73 -13.51 -24.41
CA VAL A 60 -42.88 -12.30 -24.30
C VAL A 60 -43.13 -11.34 -25.47
N ASN A 61 -43.45 -11.85 -26.66
CA ASN A 61 -43.64 -11.01 -27.85
C ASN A 61 -44.98 -10.27 -27.93
N ARG A 62 -45.99 -10.60 -27.10
CA ARG A 62 -47.29 -9.90 -27.09
C ARG A 62 -47.37 -8.70 -26.14
N ARG A 63 -46.31 -8.42 -25.37
CA ARG A 63 -46.28 -7.30 -24.40
C ARG A 63 -45.50 -6.07 -24.89
N ALA A 64 -44.82 -6.17 -26.02
CA ALA A 64 -43.97 -5.10 -26.56
C ALA A 64 -44.73 -4.06 -27.41
N GLU A 65 -46.00 -4.25 -27.75
CA GLU A 65 -46.74 -3.36 -28.67
C GLU A 65 -47.81 -2.47 -28.01
N SER A 66 -48.00 -2.50 -26.67
CA SER A 66 -49.11 -1.76 -26.03
C SER A 66 -48.75 -0.67 -25.01
N GLN A 67 -47.50 -0.22 -24.93
CA GLN A 67 -47.13 0.88 -24.02
C GLN A 67 -46.29 1.95 -24.71
N ALA A 68 -46.86 2.57 -25.74
CA ALA A 68 -46.50 3.91 -26.17
C ALA A 68 -47.61 4.86 -25.72
N ASN A 69 -47.53 5.35 -24.48
CA ASN A 69 -48.22 6.57 -24.07
C ASN A 69 -47.51 7.21 -22.87
N ALA A 70 -47.28 8.51 -23.03
CA ALA A 70 -46.44 9.37 -22.22
C ALA A 70 -46.80 9.40 -20.72
N LEU A 71 -45.78 9.37 -19.87
CA LEU A 71 -45.86 9.83 -18.47
C LEU A 71 -44.87 10.98 -18.26
N PRO A 72 -45.28 12.05 -17.53
CA PRO A 72 -44.42 13.20 -17.30
C PRO A 72 -43.33 12.88 -16.27
N VAL A 73 -42.12 13.37 -16.53
CA VAL A 73 -41.00 13.34 -15.60
C VAL A 73 -41.29 14.33 -14.46
N ILE A 74 -41.48 13.81 -13.25
CA ILE A 74 -41.48 14.61 -12.02
C ILE A 74 -40.05 14.58 -11.49
N VAL A 75 -39.37 15.73 -11.51
CA VAL A 75 -38.08 15.94 -10.85
C VAL A 75 -38.37 16.36 -9.41
N PRO A 76 -37.92 15.63 -8.38
CA PRO A 76 -38.04 16.10 -7.01
C PRO A 76 -36.96 17.18 -6.77
N GLN A 77 -37.40 18.40 -6.45
CA GLN A 77 -36.55 19.40 -5.80
C GLN A 77 -36.29 18.94 -4.36
N LEU A 78 -35.02 18.66 -4.04
CA LEU A 78 -34.57 18.49 -2.66
C LEU A 78 -34.27 19.89 -2.07
N ASP A 79 -35.03 20.25 -1.05
CA ASP A 79 -34.81 21.44 -0.21
C ASP A 79 -33.66 21.15 0.78
N ILE A 80 -32.53 21.83 0.62
CA ILE A 80 -31.28 21.65 1.41
C ILE A 80 -31.14 22.73 2.50
N ASP A 81 -32.23 23.14 3.13
CA ASP A 81 -32.20 24.22 4.15
C ASP A 81 -32.56 23.77 5.57
N LEU A 82 -32.45 22.47 5.90
CA LEU A 82 -32.93 21.93 7.19
C LEU A 82 -31.93 21.09 8.00
N VAL A 83 -30.62 21.28 7.80
CA VAL A 83 -29.57 20.56 8.57
C VAL A 83 -28.53 21.50 9.24
N LEU A 84 -28.75 22.83 9.26
CA LEU A 84 -27.76 23.78 9.81
C LEU A 84 -28.17 24.49 11.13
N GLN A 85 -29.08 23.92 11.92
CA GLN A 85 -29.47 24.51 13.22
C GLN A 85 -29.60 23.46 14.33
N ALA A 86 -28.49 22.78 14.63
CA ALA A 86 -28.28 22.13 15.91
C ALA A 86 -26.77 21.97 16.12
N ASP A 87 -26.15 22.96 16.78
CA ASP A 87 -24.99 22.81 17.69
C ASP A 87 -24.37 24.19 17.95
N ALA A 88 -25.11 25.00 18.69
CA ALA A 88 -24.56 26.12 19.43
C ALA A 88 -25.09 25.97 20.85
N ASP A 89 -24.39 25.20 21.69
CA ASP A 89 -24.37 25.29 23.16
C ASP A 89 -23.60 24.11 23.77
N ALA A 90 -22.27 24.14 23.76
CA ALA A 90 -21.43 23.41 24.73
C ALA A 90 -19.93 23.75 24.60
N VAL A 91 -19.49 24.91 25.08
CA VAL A 91 -18.07 25.12 25.44
C VAL A 91 -18.01 25.89 26.75
N GLY A 92 -17.70 25.16 27.83
CA GLY A 92 -17.34 25.69 29.13
C GLY A 92 -15.89 25.33 29.46
N ASN A 93 -15.05 26.36 29.59
CA ASN A 93 -13.81 26.51 30.35
C ASN A 93 -13.00 25.28 30.79
N GLN A 94 -11.72 25.25 30.38
CA GLN A 94 -10.62 24.93 31.31
C GLN A 94 -9.28 25.52 30.83
N THR A 95 -8.56 26.11 31.76
CA THR A 95 -7.33 26.91 31.65
C THR A 95 -6.04 26.11 31.84
N ASP A 96 -4.98 26.57 31.17
CA ASP A 96 -3.54 26.66 31.51
C ASP A 96 -2.87 25.60 32.41
N ASP A 97 -1.77 24.99 31.94
CA ASP A 97 -0.41 25.41 32.34
C ASP A 97 0.75 24.56 31.74
N ALA A 98 1.93 25.19 31.73
CA ALA A 98 3.30 24.68 31.65
C ALA A 98 4.01 24.59 30.26
N ARG A 99 4.82 25.63 30.00
CA ARG A 99 5.95 25.68 29.04
C ARG A 99 7.24 25.21 29.72
N SER A 100 8.08 24.48 28.99
CA SER A 100 9.51 24.28 29.30
C SER A 100 10.32 24.39 28.01
N GLU A 101 11.34 25.24 28.05
CA GLU A 101 12.29 25.54 26.98
C GLU A 101 13.29 24.41 26.77
N VAL A 102 13.66 24.11 25.52
CA VAL A 102 14.91 23.41 25.19
C VAL A 102 15.56 24.06 23.97
N SER A 103 16.84 24.39 24.16
CA SER A 103 17.77 25.07 23.24
C SER A 103 18.23 24.17 22.09
N SER A 104 18.40 24.78 20.92
CA SER A 104 18.86 24.19 19.66
C SER A 104 20.40 24.14 19.53
N ALA A 105 20.90 23.18 18.75
CA ALA A 105 22.20 23.22 18.09
C ALA A 105 22.07 22.49 16.73
N GLY A 106 22.57 23.13 15.67
CA GLY A 106 22.17 22.86 14.28
C GLY A 106 23.09 21.97 13.45
N ALA A 107 22.62 21.66 12.23
CA ALA A 107 23.43 21.25 11.08
C ALA A 107 22.67 21.45 9.74
N THR A 108 23.20 22.35 8.91
CA THR A 108 23.23 22.47 7.43
C THR A 108 22.10 21.94 6.51
N VAL A 109 21.18 22.86 6.19
CA VAL A 109 20.65 23.32 4.87
C VAL A 109 20.69 22.38 3.65
N ALA A 110 19.51 21.83 3.33
CA ALA A 110 18.97 21.76 1.96
C ALA A 110 17.50 22.20 2.01
N ASP A 111 17.18 23.32 1.35
CA ASP A 111 15.87 23.93 1.06
C ASP A 111 14.63 23.52 1.93
N GLU A 112 14.68 23.79 3.23
CA GLU A 112 13.58 23.54 4.20
C GLU A 112 12.56 24.69 4.29
N SER A 113 12.69 25.79 3.55
CA SER A 113 11.92 27.01 3.85
C SER A 113 10.41 26.90 3.60
N LEU A 114 9.97 25.97 2.76
CA LEU A 114 8.55 25.70 2.50
C LEU A 114 7.93 24.71 3.49
N ILE A 115 8.74 23.85 4.11
CA ILE A 115 8.29 22.83 5.07
C ILE A 115 8.34 23.39 6.50
N ALA A 116 9.35 24.18 6.84
CA ALA A 116 9.53 24.76 8.17
C ALA A 116 8.43 25.76 8.55
N SER A 117 7.87 26.50 7.60
CA SER A 117 6.79 27.46 7.86
C SER A 117 5.45 26.80 8.19
N TYR A 118 5.25 25.55 7.76
CA TYR A 118 4.06 24.76 8.07
C TYR A 118 4.19 24.00 9.41
N ILE A 119 5.41 23.60 9.77
CA ILE A 119 5.68 22.84 11.01
C ILE A 119 5.82 23.76 12.24
N SER A 120 6.19 25.04 12.07
CA SER A 120 6.53 25.95 13.19
C SER A 120 5.36 26.44 14.06
N GLY A 121 4.13 25.94 13.88
CA GLY A 121 3.09 26.05 14.90
C GLY A 121 2.59 27.47 15.25
N GLU A 122 2.81 28.48 14.39
CA GLU A 122 2.07 29.76 14.46
C GLU A 122 0.76 29.66 13.68
N ALA A 123 -0.09 28.69 14.08
CA ALA A 123 -1.44 28.55 13.58
C ALA A 123 -2.38 29.52 14.31
N SER A 124 -2.22 30.82 14.09
CA SER A 124 -3.21 31.82 14.49
C SER A 124 -3.87 32.43 13.24
N ASN A 125 -5.13 32.04 13.02
CA ASN A 125 -6.09 32.64 12.08
C ASN A 125 -5.91 32.38 10.57
N ILE A 126 -5.44 31.19 10.17
CA ILE A 126 -5.69 30.73 8.80
C ILE A 126 -7.07 30.06 8.80
N GLU A 127 -8.06 30.70 8.18
CA GLU A 127 -9.33 30.02 7.91
C GLU A 127 -9.03 28.74 7.12
N PRO A 128 -9.51 27.56 7.56
CA PRO A 128 -9.26 26.32 6.85
C PRO A 128 -9.80 26.47 5.43
N MET A 129 -8.91 26.45 4.43
CA MET A 129 -9.33 26.42 3.02
C MET A 129 -10.37 25.32 2.86
N SER A 130 -11.46 25.61 2.14
CA SER A 130 -12.46 24.58 1.84
C SER A 130 -11.80 23.40 1.12
N PHE A 131 -12.31 22.19 1.32
CA PHE A 131 -11.83 20.98 0.65
C PHE A 131 -11.75 21.17 -0.89
N GLU A 132 -12.72 21.89 -1.46
CA GLU A 132 -12.73 22.26 -2.89
C GLU A 132 -11.57 23.17 -3.29
N SER A 133 -11.25 24.19 -2.47
CA SER A 133 -10.12 25.10 -2.74
C SER A 133 -8.78 24.37 -2.68
N GLN A 134 -8.65 23.43 -1.74
CA GLN A 134 -7.47 22.56 -1.65
C GLN A 134 -7.40 21.62 -2.86
N LEU A 135 -8.50 20.99 -3.25
CA LEU A 135 -8.54 20.12 -4.43
C LEU A 135 -8.19 20.88 -5.73
N LEU A 136 -8.60 22.15 -5.85
CA LEU A 136 -8.32 23.01 -7.01
C LEU A 136 -6.88 23.53 -7.02
N ALA A 137 -6.32 23.89 -5.87
CA ALA A 137 -4.93 24.36 -5.77
C ALA A 137 -3.89 23.28 -6.13
N HIS A 138 -4.30 22.00 -6.11
CA HIS A 138 -3.41 20.85 -6.32
C HIS A 138 -3.73 20.08 -7.62
N ARG A 139 -4.53 20.66 -8.53
CA ARG A 139 -4.67 20.06 -9.86
C ARG A 139 -3.36 20.30 -10.62
N PRO A 140 -2.70 19.24 -11.12
CA PRO A 140 -1.58 19.43 -12.02
C PRO A 140 -2.14 20.17 -13.24
N GLU A 141 -1.37 21.15 -13.70
CA GLU A 141 -1.57 21.70 -15.03
C GLU A 141 -1.31 20.55 -16.00
N LEU A 142 -2.40 20.00 -16.56
CA LEU A 142 -2.33 18.76 -17.35
C LEU A 142 -1.29 18.88 -18.47
N GLU A 143 -1.09 20.09 -18.99
CA GLU A 143 -0.09 20.44 -20.01
C GLU A 143 1.36 20.11 -19.63
N HIS A 144 1.67 19.94 -18.34
CA HIS A 144 2.99 19.54 -17.85
C HIS A 144 3.18 18.02 -17.74
N ILE A 145 2.16 17.22 -18.06
CA ILE A 145 2.24 15.76 -18.03
C ILE A 145 2.58 15.25 -19.42
N HIS A 146 3.83 14.84 -19.61
CA HIS A 146 4.36 14.30 -20.88
C HIS A 146 4.64 12.79 -20.82
N ASN A 147 4.82 12.24 -19.63
CA ASN A 147 5.06 10.81 -19.40
C ASN A 147 4.53 10.38 -18.02
N LEU A 148 4.61 9.09 -17.70
CA LEU A 148 4.13 8.60 -16.41
C LEU A 148 4.91 9.17 -15.21
N ALA A 149 6.21 9.48 -15.35
CA ALA A 149 6.99 10.01 -14.22
C ALA A 149 6.45 11.37 -13.75
N ASP A 150 5.98 12.20 -14.69
CA ASP A 150 5.39 13.51 -14.37
C ASP A 150 4.14 13.37 -13.48
N LEU A 151 3.41 12.25 -13.54
CA LEU A 151 2.27 11.98 -12.65
C LEU A 151 2.69 11.63 -11.22
N PHE A 152 3.85 10.99 -11.04
CA PHE A 152 4.31 10.47 -9.74
C PHE A 152 5.28 11.40 -9.03
N LEU A 153 5.91 12.32 -9.76
CA LEU A 153 6.79 13.34 -9.18
C LEU A 153 6.02 14.50 -8.56
N VAL A 154 4.69 14.57 -8.74
CA VAL A 154 3.84 15.52 -8.03
C VAL A 154 3.83 15.13 -6.54
N PRO A 155 4.33 16.00 -5.65
CA PRO A 155 4.55 15.62 -4.26
C PRO A 155 3.27 15.52 -3.42
N HIS A 156 2.12 15.93 -3.94
CA HIS A 156 0.94 16.19 -3.14
C HIS A 156 -0.19 15.19 -3.38
N MET A 157 -0.47 14.39 -2.35
CA MET A 157 -1.78 13.78 -2.18
C MET A 157 -2.83 14.86 -1.86
N PRO A 158 -4.14 14.56 -1.99
CA PRO A 158 -5.18 15.42 -1.45
C PRO A 158 -4.94 15.64 0.05
N ALA A 159 -5.63 16.62 0.62
CA ALA A 159 -5.57 16.76 2.07
C ALA A 159 -6.23 15.56 2.76
N PRO A 160 -5.73 15.15 3.93
CA PRO A 160 -6.33 14.06 4.69
C PRO A 160 -7.78 14.33 5.02
N PRO A 161 -8.67 13.35 4.80
CA PRO A 161 -10.05 13.46 5.23
C PRO A 161 -10.08 13.61 6.76
N SER A 162 -11.02 14.43 7.24
CA SER A 162 -11.20 14.58 8.69
C SER A 162 -11.72 13.28 9.30
N VAL A 163 -11.39 13.00 10.55
CA VAL A 163 -11.93 11.84 11.27
C VAL A 163 -13.07 12.30 12.17
N TYR A 164 -14.25 11.68 12.05
CA TYR A 164 -15.44 12.10 12.79
C TYR A 164 -15.22 12.15 14.32
N ALA A 165 -14.47 11.18 14.84
CA ALA A 165 -14.07 11.11 16.24
C ALA A 165 -12.77 10.31 16.37
N LYS A 166 -11.64 11.00 16.64
CA LYS A 166 -10.31 10.39 16.76
C LYS A 166 -10.24 9.23 17.75
N SER A 167 -11.10 9.19 18.77
CA SER A 167 -11.15 8.10 19.77
C SER A 167 -11.77 6.80 19.26
N ARG A 168 -12.59 6.86 18.21
CA ARG A 168 -13.39 5.72 17.72
C ARG A 168 -12.63 4.83 16.73
N LEU A 169 -11.63 5.37 16.05
CA LEU A 169 -10.78 4.64 15.09
C LEU A 169 -9.43 4.24 15.69
N LYS A 170 -9.33 4.13 17.03
CA LYS A 170 -8.09 3.69 17.70
C LYS A 170 -7.98 2.18 17.85
N GLY A 171 -9.03 1.45 17.51
CA GLY A 171 -9.05 -0.01 17.59
C GLY A 171 -8.03 -0.62 16.64
N THR A 172 -7.43 -1.72 17.06
CA THR A 172 -6.68 -2.60 16.17
C THR A 172 -7.15 -4.00 16.49
N LYS A 173 -7.47 -4.77 15.45
CA LYS A 173 -7.84 -6.17 15.60
C LYS A 173 -6.78 -6.88 16.43
N GLY A 174 -7.21 -7.68 17.41
CA GLY A 174 -6.31 -8.56 18.15
C GLY A 174 -5.64 -9.55 17.21
N SER A 175 -4.48 -10.08 17.60
CA SER A 175 -3.87 -11.13 16.79
C SER A 175 -4.80 -12.36 16.77
N ASN A 176 -4.89 -13.08 15.67
CA ASN A 176 -5.65 -14.34 15.65
C ASN A 176 -4.79 -15.50 16.17
N LYS A 177 -5.41 -16.67 16.34
CA LYS A 177 -4.73 -17.87 16.83
C LYS A 177 -3.64 -18.35 15.86
N ARG A 178 -3.83 -18.19 14.56
CA ARG A 178 -2.89 -18.63 13.52
C ARG A 178 -1.62 -17.79 13.50
N GLU A 179 -1.76 -16.47 13.63
CA GLU A 179 -0.65 -15.52 13.80
C GLU A 179 0.18 -15.90 15.03
N ARG A 180 -0.47 -16.05 16.20
CA ARG A 180 0.25 -16.42 17.44
C ARG A 180 0.94 -17.78 17.37
N ASN A 181 0.36 -18.73 16.64
CA ASN A 181 0.84 -20.10 16.58
C ASN A 181 1.68 -20.41 15.33
N LEU A 182 2.32 -19.41 14.72
CA LEU A 182 3.34 -19.67 13.72
C LEU A 182 4.46 -20.57 14.31
N PRO A 183 4.96 -21.55 13.55
CA PRO A 183 6.14 -22.31 13.95
C PRO A 183 7.30 -21.39 14.34
N ARG A 184 8.06 -21.74 15.38
CA ARG A 184 9.21 -20.92 15.84
C ARG A 184 10.25 -20.66 14.75
N SER A 185 10.35 -21.53 13.75
CA SER A 185 11.23 -21.33 12.59
C SER A 185 10.75 -20.22 11.66
N GLN A 186 9.47 -19.87 11.70
CA GLN A 186 8.78 -18.87 10.88
C GLN A 186 8.39 -17.62 11.68
N THR A 187 8.72 -17.52 12.97
CA THR A 187 8.44 -16.31 13.76
C THR A 187 9.52 -15.26 13.52
N LEU A 188 9.10 -13.99 13.40
CA LEU A 188 10.01 -12.84 13.37
C LEU A 188 10.91 -12.83 14.62
N GLN A 189 12.20 -12.56 14.41
CA GLN A 189 13.18 -12.44 15.49
C GLN A 189 13.91 -11.09 15.49
N ARG A 190 14.03 -10.45 14.32
CA ARG A 190 14.89 -9.28 14.11
C ARG A 190 14.19 -8.25 13.26
N ILE A 191 14.25 -6.99 13.67
CA ILE A 191 13.80 -5.87 12.84
C ILE A 191 14.99 -4.95 12.60
N VAL A 192 15.25 -4.59 11.36
CA VAL A 192 16.35 -3.71 10.96
C VAL A 192 15.76 -2.47 10.33
N TYR A 193 16.12 -1.29 10.83
CA TYR A 193 15.75 -0.03 10.21
C TYR A 193 16.70 0.29 9.04
N VAL A 194 16.14 0.60 7.87
CA VAL A 194 16.90 0.90 6.65
C VAL A 194 16.41 2.25 6.11
N PRO A 195 17.12 3.36 6.39
CA PRO A 195 16.67 4.71 6.04
C PRO A 195 16.42 4.92 4.55
N ASN A 196 17.22 4.29 3.68
CA ASN A 196 17.15 4.46 2.23
C ASN A 196 16.56 3.23 1.53
N LEU A 197 15.66 2.50 2.20
CA LEU A 197 15.17 1.21 1.72
C LEU A 197 14.47 1.33 0.36
N VAL A 198 13.72 2.41 0.13
CA VAL A 198 12.93 2.61 -1.10
C VAL A 198 13.55 3.66 -2.00
N GLU A 199 14.22 4.66 -1.43
CA GLU A 199 14.87 5.78 -2.11
C GLU A 199 15.93 5.31 -3.11
N GLN A 200 16.61 4.21 -2.80
CA GLN A 200 17.57 3.57 -3.70
C GLN A 200 16.95 3.12 -5.04
N LEU A 201 15.63 2.97 -5.10
CA LEU A 201 14.89 2.55 -6.29
C LEU A 201 14.44 3.73 -7.16
N ARG A 202 14.55 4.96 -6.65
CA ARG A 202 13.94 6.15 -7.26
C ARG A 202 14.38 6.34 -8.71
N ASP A 203 15.69 6.48 -8.92
CA ASP A 203 16.25 6.83 -10.22
C ASP A 203 15.92 5.79 -11.32
N PRO A 204 16.19 4.48 -11.13
CA PRO A 204 15.85 3.49 -12.16
C PRO A 204 14.34 3.38 -12.42
N VAL A 205 13.50 3.65 -11.41
CA VAL A 205 12.04 3.64 -11.58
C VAL A 205 11.56 4.89 -12.33
N VAL A 206 12.08 6.07 -12.00
CA VAL A 206 11.75 7.31 -12.71
C VAL A 206 12.16 7.18 -14.18
N ASP A 207 13.34 6.62 -14.46
CA ASP A 207 13.78 6.37 -15.84
C ASP A 207 12.84 5.40 -16.56
N LEU A 208 12.38 4.35 -15.89
CA LEU A 208 11.38 3.44 -16.44
C LEU A 208 10.03 4.13 -16.69
N LEU A 209 9.54 4.96 -15.78
CA LEU A 209 8.28 5.70 -15.92
C LEU A 209 8.31 6.69 -17.09
N LYS A 210 9.47 7.32 -17.36
CA LYS A 210 9.66 8.21 -18.51
C LYS A 210 9.51 7.51 -19.86
N THR A 211 9.64 6.18 -19.91
CA THR A 211 9.52 5.41 -21.18
C THR A 211 8.10 5.33 -21.72
N VAL A 212 7.08 5.62 -20.91
CA VAL A 212 5.68 5.60 -21.33
C VAL A 212 5.17 7.03 -21.51
N PRO A 213 5.04 7.51 -22.76
CA PRO A 213 4.58 8.86 -23.04
C PRO A 213 3.10 9.01 -22.75
N VAL A 214 2.70 10.25 -22.46
CA VAL A 214 1.31 10.66 -22.25
C VAL A 214 0.91 11.64 -23.36
N ASP A 215 -0.13 11.31 -24.12
CA ASP A 215 -0.71 12.17 -25.15
C ASP A 215 -2.07 12.70 -24.68
N LEU A 216 -2.14 13.98 -24.34
CA LEU A 216 -3.38 14.62 -23.87
C LEU A 216 -4.44 14.81 -24.96
N SER A 217 -4.07 14.62 -26.24
CA SER A 217 -5.01 14.61 -27.35
C SER A 217 -5.73 13.26 -27.50
N ASP A 218 -5.20 12.20 -26.91
CA ASP A 218 -5.83 10.87 -26.87
C ASP A 218 -6.80 10.77 -25.66
N PRO A 219 -8.12 10.57 -25.89
CA PRO A 219 -9.08 10.37 -24.82
C PRO A 219 -8.74 9.24 -23.85
N ALA A 220 -8.11 8.16 -24.31
CA ALA A 220 -7.74 7.03 -23.45
C ALA A 220 -6.64 7.39 -22.45
N HIS A 221 -5.71 8.26 -22.85
CA HIS A 221 -4.67 8.79 -21.97
C HIS A 221 -5.26 9.75 -20.94
N VAL A 222 -6.21 10.60 -21.33
CA VAL A 222 -6.94 11.47 -20.39
C VAL A 222 -7.72 10.64 -19.37
N GLU A 223 -8.42 9.59 -19.81
CA GLU A 223 -9.11 8.67 -18.91
C GLU A 223 -8.13 7.94 -17.98
N PHE A 224 -6.98 7.52 -18.49
CA PHE A 224 -5.92 6.92 -17.68
C PHE A 224 -5.44 7.86 -16.57
N ILE A 225 -5.17 9.14 -16.88
CA ILE A 225 -4.79 10.14 -15.88
C ILE A 225 -5.85 10.26 -14.79
N GLN A 226 -7.13 10.27 -15.14
CA GLN A 226 -8.23 10.34 -14.16
C GLN A 226 -8.28 9.13 -13.22
N ARG A 227 -7.80 7.95 -13.67
CA ARG A 227 -7.71 6.73 -12.87
C ARG A 227 -6.44 6.63 -12.03
N VAL A 228 -5.45 7.48 -12.28
CA VAL A 228 -4.16 7.45 -11.59
C VAL A 228 -3.98 8.65 -10.66
N HIS A 229 -4.31 9.85 -11.12
CA HIS A 229 -3.97 11.06 -10.41
C HIS A 229 -4.86 11.28 -9.17
N PRO A 230 -4.29 11.49 -7.96
CA PRO A 230 -5.05 11.54 -6.72
C PRO A 230 -6.19 12.55 -6.66
N ALA A 231 -6.02 13.74 -7.24
CA ALA A 231 -7.08 14.77 -7.30
C ALA A 231 -8.33 14.33 -8.09
N TYR A 232 -8.24 13.26 -8.88
CA TYR A 232 -9.38 12.66 -9.58
C TYR A 232 -9.89 11.42 -8.85
N THR A 233 -8.98 10.53 -8.43
CA THR A 233 -9.36 9.28 -7.75
C THR A 233 -9.96 9.50 -6.37
N SER A 234 -9.76 10.68 -5.77
CA SER A 234 -10.34 11.02 -4.47
C SER A 234 -11.74 11.63 -4.50
N ARG A 235 -12.30 11.93 -5.69
CA ARG A 235 -13.52 12.76 -5.80
C ARG A 235 -14.77 12.14 -5.19
N ASP A 236 -14.87 10.82 -5.28
CA ASP A 236 -16.04 10.06 -4.82
C ASP A 236 -15.82 9.45 -3.43
N LEU A 237 -14.81 9.91 -2.70
CA LEU A 237 -14.47 9.41 -1.37
C LEU A 237 -15.09 10.28 -0.27
N PRO A 238 -15.42 9.70 0.90
CA PRO A 238 -16.04 10.45 1.97
C PRO A 238 -15.06 11.49 2.53
N PRO A 239 -15.46 12.77 2.68
CA PRO A 239 -14.60 13.82 3.23
C PRO A 239 -14.38 13.66 4.75
N ILE A 240 -15.18 12.81 5.39
CA ILE A 240 -15.10 12.46 6.80
C ILE A 240 -14.99 10.93 6.91
N VAL A 241 -13.94 10.44 7.54
CA VAL A 241 -13.73 9.02 7.85
C VAL A 241 -14.56 8.66 9.07
N TYR A 242 -15.52 7.74 8.91
CA TYR A 242 -16.37 7.19 9.97
C TYR A 242 -15.93 5.80 10.44
N SER A 243 -15.17 5.09 9.61
CA SER A 243 -14.79 3.70 9.81
C SER A 243 -13.36 3.40 9.33
N GLU A 244 -12.82 2.26 9.74
CA GLU A 244 -11.56 1.73 9.17
C GLU A 244 -11.72 1.49 7.66
N HIS A 245 -12.90 1.06 7.21
CA HIS A 245 -13.21 0.84 5.81
C HIS A 245 -13.13 2.11 4.97
N ASP A 246 -13.56 3.26 5.49
CA ASP A 246 -13.37 4.53 4.76
C ASP A 246 -11.86 4.82 4.56
N SER A 247 -11.02 4.50 5.55
CA SER A 247 -9.56 4.64 5.41
C SER A 247 -8.99 3.68 4.37
N GLU A 248 -9.51 2.45 4.30
CA GLU A 248 -9.19 1.49 3.25
C GLU A 248 -9.57 2.04 1.87
N ASP A 249 -10.80 2.51 1.69
CA ASP A 249 -11.27 3.05 0.42
C ASP A 249 -10.39 4.21 -0.07
N TRP A 250 -10.00 5.10 0.86
CA TRP A 250 -9.04 6.15 0.57
C TRP A 250 -7.71 5.59 0.08
N VAL A 251 -7.00 4.79 0.88
CA VAL A 251 -5.70 4.22 0.49
C VAL A 251 -5.78 3.40 -0.81
N MET A 252 -6.86 2.65 -1.01
CA MET A 252 -7.07 1.86 -2.22
C MET A 252 -7.25 2.75 -3.46
N ALA A 253 -8.04 3.81 -3.35
CA ALA A 253 -8.34 4.70 -4.48
C ALA A 253 -7.19 5.63 -4.84
N VAL A 254 -6.48 6.19 -3.85
CA VAL A 254 -5.44 7.21 -4.10
C VAL A 254 -4.02 6.63 -4.19
N LEU A 255 -3.76 5.45 -3.60
CA LEU A 255 -2.45 4.79 -3.70
C LEU A 255 -2.53 3.51 -4.52
N CYS A 256 -3.30 2.50 -4.11
CA CYS A 256 -3.09 1.16 -4.64
C CYS A 256 -3.57 0.96 -6.09
N ARG A 257 -4.78 1.41 -6.44
CA ARG A 257 -5.35 1.27 -7.79
C ARG A 257 -4.55 2.05 -8.86
N PRO A 258 -4.14 3.32 -8.62
CA PRO A 258 -3.23 4.04 -9.51
C PRO A 258 -1.95 3.28 -9.86
N ILE A 259 -1.37 2.59 -8.87
CA ILE A 259 -0.13 1.86 -9.04
C ILE A 259 -0.33 0.63 -9.91
N LEU A 260 -1.44 -0.09 -9.74
CA LEU A 260 -1.80 -1.21 -10.63
C LEU A 260 -1.96 -0.75 -12.08
N ALA A 261 -2.67 0.36 -12.31
CA ALA A 261 -2.85 0.92 -13.64
C ALA A 261 -1.49 1.27 -14.29
N THR A 262 -0.57 1.80 -13.48
CA THR A 262 0.80 2.15 -13.91
C THR A 262 1.64 0.92 -14.23
N LEU A 263 1.58 -0.13 -13.39
CA LEU A 263 2.25 -1.40 -13.66
C LEU A 263 1.73 -2.04 -14.96
N GLN A 264 0.43 -1.94 -15.24
CA GLN A 264 -0.18 -2.44 -16.47
C GLN A 264 0.30 -1.64 -17.69
N ALA A 265 0.35 -0.30 -17.61
CA ALA A 265 0.88 0.54 -18.68
C ALA A 265 2.36 0.25 -18.97
N LEU A 266 3.18 0.12 -17.92
CA LEU A 266 4.59 -0.24 -18.05
C LEU A 266 4.78 -1.65 -18.65
N ALA A 267 3.95 -2.62 -18.25
CA ALA A 267 4.01 -3.97 -18.81
C ALA A 267 3.66 -4.00 -20.31
N GLY A 268 2.78 -3.09 -20.76
CA GLY A 268 2.43 -2.93 -22.18
C GLY A 268 3.37 -2.01 -22.96
N GLY A 269 4.25 -1.27 -22.28
CA GLY A 269 5.07 -0.20 -22.89
C GLY A 269 4.27 1.01 -23.38
N GLN A 270 2.98 1.09 -23.05
CA GLN A 270 2.07 2.15 -23.48
C GLN A 270 0.85 2.20 -22.55
N ILE A 271 0.17 3.36 -22.52
CA ILE A 271 -1.12 3.46 -21.84
C ILE A 271 -2.15 2.62 -22.61
N PRO A 272 -2.85 1.69 -21.95
CA PRO A 272 -3.78 0.80 -22.63
C PRO A 272 -5.04 1.56 -23.06
N SER A 273 -5.43 1.42 -24.33
CA SER A 273 -6.68 1.97 -24.88
C SER A 273 -7.94 1.26 -24.37
N THR A 274 -7.80 0.07 -23.75
CA THR A 274 -8.90 -0.70 -23.17
C THR A 274 -8.52 -1.26 -21.81
N SER A 275 -9.50 -1.43 -20.93
CA SER A 275 -9.32 -1.85 -19.53
C SER A 275 -9.18 -3.36 -19.32
N LEU A 276 -8.96 -4.16 -20.37
CA LEU A 276 -9.03 -5.63 -20.29
C LEU A 276 -7.78 -6.33 -19.74
N VAL A 277 -6.77 -5.58 -19.27
CA VAL A 277 -5.55 -6.18 -18.72
C VAL A 277 -5.87 -6.85 -17.38
N ARG A 278 -5.74 -8.18 -17.33
CA ARG A 278 -6.06 -8.98 -16.13
C ARG A 278 -4.96 -8.96 -15.07
N ASN A 279 -3.70 -8.68 -15.43
CA ASN A 279 -2.56 -8.73 -14.51
C ASN A 279 -1.62 -7.53 -14.72
N PRO A 280 -1.04 -6.98 -13.64
CA PRO A 280 -1.31 -7.30 -12.24
C PRO A 280 -2.69 -6.85 -11.78
N PHE A 281 -3.18 -7.44 -10.69
CA PHE A 281 -4.42 -7.04 -10.03
C PHE A 281 -4.25 -7.04 -8.51
N LEU A 282 -5.18 -6.38 -7.83
CA LEU A 282 -5.29 -6.38 -6.37
C LEU A 282 -6.48 -7.22 -5.97
N ALA A 283 -6.26 -8.12 -5.02
CA ALA A 283 -7.30 -8.98 -4.46
C ALA A 283 -7.37 -8.81 -2.95
N SER A 284 -8.56 -9.00 -2.38
CA SER A 284 -8.69 -9.24 -0.95
C SER A 284 -8.20 -10.66 -0.61
N ALA A 285 -7.77 -10.86 0.64
CA ALA A 285 -7.44 -12.19 1.12
C ALA A 285 -8.71 -13.03 1.35
N PRO A 286 -8.67 -14.36 1.09
CA PRO A 286 -9.82 -15.23 1.29
C PRO A 286 -10.16 -15.33 2.78
N GLY A 287 -11.39 -14.94 3.15
CA GLY A 287 -11.84 -14.88 4.54
C GLY A 287 -11.87 -16.23 5.28
N GLY A 288 -11.97 -16.16 6.61
CA GLY A 288 -12.12 -17.31 7.52
C GLY A 288 -11.69 -16.98 8.94
N ALA A 289 -12.38 -17.53 9.94
CA ALA A 289 -12.18 -17.19 11.36
C ALA A 289 -10.73 -17.38 11.86
N ASP A 290 -10.01 -18.36 11.33
CA ASP A 290 -8.64 -18.71 11.70
C ASP A 290 -7.62 -18.42 10.58
N ARG A 291 -7.94 -17.50 9.68
CA ARG A 291 -7.03 -17.12 8.59
C ARG A 291 -6.30 -15.82 8.91
N VAL A 292 -5.03 -15.80 8.50
CA VAL A 292 -4.28 -14.56 8.33
C VAL A 292 -4.85 -13.90 7.08
N ILE A 293 -5.37 -12.69 7.24
CA ILE A 293 -6.07 -11.96 6.18
C ILE A 293 -5.29 -10.66 6.02
N ALA A 294 -4.79 -10.41 4.81
CA ALA A 294 -4.27 -9.12 4.40
C ALA A 294 -5.41 -8.27 3.86
N ASP A 295 -5.36 -6.95 4.11
CA ASP A 295 -6.32 -5.99 3.56
C ASP A 295 -6.21 -5.90 2.03
N GLY A 296 -4.99 -6.09 1.50
CA GLY A 296 -4.75 -6.23 0.07
C GLY A 296 -3.62 -7.21 -0.29
N ARG A 297 -3.77 -7.86 -1.44
CA ARG A 297 -2.78 -8.73 -2.08
C ARG A 297 -2.51 -8.27 -3.50
N PHE A 298 -1.25 -7.93 -3.79
CA PHE A 298 -0.81 -7.62 -5.13
C PHE A 298 -0.47 -8.93 -5.87
N VAL A 299 -1.25 -9.27 -6.89
CA VAL A 299 -1.16 -10.54 -7.60
C VAL A 299 -0.64 -10.33 -9.02
N SER A 300 0.36 -11.14 -9.39
CA SER A 300 0.98 -11.11 -10.74
C SER A 300 0.39 -12.09 -11.72
N GLY A 301 -0.39 -13.07 -11.24
CA GLY A 301 -1.04 -14.07 -12.07
C GLY A 301 -1.43 -15.31 -11.27
N GLY A 302 -1.83 -16.36 -11.99
CA GLY A 302 -2.33 -17.60 -11.42
C GLY A 302 -3.84 -17.59 -11.21
N GLN A 303 -4.36 -18.68 -10.65
CA GLN A 303 -5.77 -18.85 -10.29
C GLN A 303 -5.85 -19.29 -8.84
N TYR A 304 -6.85 -18.79 -8.10
CA TYR A 304 -7.07 -19.19 -6.72
C TYR A 304 -7.18 -20.72 -6.61
N PRO A 305 -6.51 -21.37 -5.63
CA PRO A 305 -5.71 -20.79 -4.54
C PRO A 305 -4.19 -20.69 -4.84
N LYS A 306 -3.77 -20.83 -6.09
CA LYS A 306 -2.37 -20.86 -6.54
C LYS A 306 -1.94 -19.55 -7.21
N GLU A 307 -2.41 -18.43 -6.70
CA GLU A 307 -2.03 -17.11 -7.20
C GLU A 307 -0.58 -16.80 -6.83
N LYS A 308 0.12 -16.06 -7.68
CA LYS A 308 1.47 -15.56 -7.40
C LYS A 308 1.38 -14.17 -6.77
N VAL A 309 1.27 -14.14 -5.44
CA VAL A 309 1.28 -12.90 -4.65
C VAL A 309 2.69 -12.31 -4.63
N ARG A 310 2.81 -11.05 -5.01
CA ARG A 310 4.07 -10.29 -5.04
C ARG A 310 4.21 -9.33 -3.88
N GLY A 311 3.11 -8.97 -3.23
CA GLY A 311 3.12 -8.09 -2.07
C GLY A 311 1.83 -8.17 -1.28
N CYS A 312 1.92 -7.83 0.01
CA CYS A 312 0.77 -7.68 0.90
C CYS A 312 0.63 -6.23 1.36
N LEU A 313 -0.59 -5.83 1.66
CA LEU A 313 -0.96 -4.52 2.16
C LEU A 313 -1.76 -4.69 3.45
N GLU A 314 -1.35 -3.98 4.48
CA GLU A 314 -2.10 -3.74 5.71
C GLU A 314 -2.44 -2.25 5.77
N ILE A 315 -3.73 -1.93 5.94
CA ILE A 315 -4.22 -0.57 6.04
C ILE A 315 -4.71 -0.34 7.46
N LYS A 316 -4.43 0.85 7.99
CA LYS A 316 -4.98 1.29 9.27
C LYS A 316 -5.46 2.72 9.15
N ALA A 317 -6.47 3.08 9.94
CA ALA A 317 -6.89 4.46 10.07
C ALA A 317 -5.76 5.32 10.66
N SER A 318 -5.67 6.59 10.25
CA SER A 318 -4.66 7.53 10.74
C SER A 318 -4.51 7.60 12.26
N PRO A 319 -5.57 7.53 13.09
CA PRO A 319 -5.40 7.51 14.55
C PRO A 319 -4.71 6.26 15.12
N VAL A 320 -4.54 5.20 14.32
CA VAL A 320 -3.78 3.99 14.67
C VAL A 320 -2.31 4.12 14.31
N ILE A 321 -2.02 4.74 13.15
CA ILE A 321 -0.68 5.02 12.64
C ILE A 321 -0.59 6.52 12.37
N PRO A 322 -0.46 7.33 13.43
CA PRO A 322 -0.27 8.76 13.28
C PRO A 322 1.16 9.06 12.84
N LEU A 323 1.36 10.25 12.28
CA LEU A 323 2.66 10.74 11.81
C LEU A 323 3.72 10.78 12.92
N ASP A 324 3.30 11.13 14.13
CA ASP A 324 4.15 11.42 15.30
C ASP A 324 4.22 10.27 16.33
N ASN A 325 3.63 9.11 15.99
CA ASN A 325 3.71 7.91 16.82
C ASN A 325 3.47 6.65 15.98
N SER A 326 4.19 6.51 14.88
CA SER A 326 4.06 5.30 14.05
C SER A 326 4.47 4.07 14.87
N PRO A 327 3.78 2.92 14.74
CA PRO A 327 4.18 1.65 15.36
C PRO A 327 5.66 1.29 15.21
N LEU A 328 6.28 1.74 14.12
CA LEU A 328 7.67 1.49 13.79
C LEU A 328 8.58 2.66 14.15
N GLU A 329 8.05 3.81 14.57
CA GLU A 329 8.83 5.02 14.90
C GLU A 329 9.81 4.77 16.03
N ARG A 330 9.47 3.95 17.03
CA ARG A 330 10.43 3.61 18.10
C ARG A 330 11.69 2.95 17.55
N LEU A 331 11.57 2.13 16.50
CA LEU A 331 12.71 1.55 15.80
C LEU A 331 13.54 2.61 15.05
N GLN A 332 12.87 3.67 14.59
CA GLN A 332 13.47 4.75 13.81
C GLN A 332 14.17 5.78 14.72
N THR A 333 13.62 6.07 15.90
CA THR A 333 14.04 7.18 16.77
C THR A 333 14.93 6.75 17.94
N GLU A 334 14.71 5.58 18.55
CA GLU A 334 15.45 5.16 19.74
C GLU A 334 16.91 4.81 19.42
N HIS A 335 17.18 4.36 18.20
CA HIS A 335 18.54 4.12 17.73
C HIS A 335 19.36 5.39 17.48
N VAL A 336 18.70 6.53 17.26
CA VAL A 336 19.38 7.80 16.97
C VAL A 336 19.92 8.47 18.24
N LYS A 337 19.29 8.24 19.40
CA LYS A 337 19.60 8.97 20.65
C LYS A 337 20.97 8.63 21.27
N GLY A 338 21.68 7.60 20.80
CA GLY A 338 22.93 7.11 21.39
C GLY A 338 24.22 7.30 20.57
N GLY A 339 24.14 7.83 19.35
CA GLY A 339 25.27 7.85 18.40
C GLY A 339 24.91 7.15 17.09
N SER A 340 25.73 7.34 16.05
CA SER A 340 25.48 6.87 14.68
C SER A 340 24.95 5.42 14.68
N ILE A 341 23.73 5.22 14.17
CA ILE A 341 23.15 3.90 13.96
C ILE A 341 24.11 3.12 13.08
N VAL A 342 24.71 2.05 13.61
CA VAL A 342 25.52 1.16 12.79
C VAL A 342 24.58 0.55 11.75
N LYS A 343 24.85 0.79 10.46
CA LYS A 343 24.06 0.25 9.35
C LYS A 343 23.86 -1.26 9.56
N GLY A 344 22.60 -1.72 9.57
CA GLY A 344 22.27 -3.13 9.79
C GLY A 344 21.96 -3.52 11.24
N SER A 345 22.09 -2.60 12.21
CA SER A 345 21.72 -2.84 13.61
C SER A 345 20.31 -3.40 13.72
N ALA A 346 20.20 -4.57 14.33
CA ALA A 346 18.95 -5.27 14.53
C ALA A 346 18.36 -4.94 15.90
N VAL A 347 17.05 -4.79 15.96
CA VAL A 347 16.26 -4.85 17.18
C VAL A 347 15.71 -6.24 17.35
N LYS A 348 15.83 -6.79 18.57
CA LYS A 348 15.25 -8.08 18.89
C LYS A 348 13.73 -7.96 18.96
N PHE A 349 13.04 -8.90 18.33
CA PHE A 349 11.59 -9.04 18.41
C PHE A 349 11.23 -10.40 19.04
N ASN A 350 10.52 -10.34 20.17
CA ASN A 350 10.02 -11.52 20.86
C ASN A 350 8.59 -11.82 20.41
N TRP A 351 8.40 -12.92 19.68
CA TRP A 351 7.07 -13.30 19.19
C TRP A 351 6.06 -13.52 20.34
N PRO A 352 4.94 -12.77 20.38
CA PRO A 352 3.94 -12.93 21.43
C PRO A 352 3.18 -14.25 21.37
N LYS A 353 2.96 -14.84 22.55
CA LYS A 353 2.13 -16.05 22.72
C LYS A 353 0.70 -15.73 23.18
N THR A 354 0.44 -14.50 23.59
CA THR A 354 -0.86 -14.02 24.10
C THR A 354 -1.30 -12.77 23.33
N ASP A 355 -2.58 -12.40 23.43
CA ASP A 355 -3.15 -11.22 22.77
C ASP A 355 -2.94 -9.91 23.57
N SER A 356 -2.18 -9.96 24.67
CA SER A 356 -1.91 -8.83 25.55
C SER A 356 -0.76 -7.93 25.05
N SER A 357 -0.37 -8.04 23.79
CA SER A 357 0.73 -7.29 23.21
C SER A 357 0.34 -5.84 22.89
N SER A 358 1.35 -4.97 22.79
CA SER A 358 1.14 -3.58 22.37
C SER A 358 0.57 -3.51 20.96
N LYS A 359 -0.12 -2.41 20.64
CA LYS A 359 -0.67 -2.15 19.29
C LYS A 359 0.39 -2.32 18.20
N ALA A 360 1.57 -1.74 18.40
CA ALA A 360 2.67 -1.85 17.44
C ALA A 360 3.10 -3.30 17.21
N THR A 361 3.20 -4.07 18.29
CA THR A 361 3.50 -5.50 18.21
C THR A 361 2.45 -6.27 17.42
N LYS A 362 1.16 -5.98 17.61
CA LYS A 362 0.06 -6.62 16.86
C LYS A 362 0.17 -6.34 15.36
N ILE A 363 0.44 -5.09 14.98
CA ILE A 363 0.60 -4.69 13.58
C ILE A 363 1.81 -5.38 12.94
N ILE A 364 2.95 -5.41 13.63
CA ILE A 364 4.15 -6.11 13.15
C ILE A 364 3.88 -7.61 12.97
N MET A 365 3.19 -8.24 13.92
CA MET A 365 2.80 -9.65 13.81
C MET A 365 1.89 -9.90 12.61
N GLN A 366 0.92 -9.02 12.36
CA GLN A 366 -0.01 -9.13 11.22
C GLN A 366 0.75 -9.08 9.89
N LEU A 367 1.56 -8.03 9.68
CA LEU A 367 2.40 -7.88 8.49
C LEU A 367 3.31 -9.10 8.27
N TRP A 368 4.00 -9.53 9.32
CA TRP A 368 4.89 -10.68 9.25
C TRP A 368 4.14 -11.96 8.88
N ALA A 369 3.05 -12.27 9.59
CA ALA A 369 2.29 -13.47 9.34
C ALA A 369 1.69 -13.49 7.93
N GLN A 370 1.23 -12.34 7.41
CA GLN A 370 0.75 -12.20 6.04
C GLN A 370 1.87 -12.51 5.04
N SER A 371 3.08 -11.97 5.26
CA SER A 371 4.24 -12.24 4.40
C SER A 371 4.62 -13.72 4.32
N ILE A 372 4.49 -14.45 5.44
CA ILE A 372 4.74 -15.90 5.51
C ILE A 372 3.64 -16.68 4.81
N VAL A 373 2.36 -16.37 5.10
CA VAL A 373 1.22 -17.13 4.57
C VAL A 373 1.04 -16.93 3.06
N GLU A 374 1.28 -15.73 2.56
CA GLU A 374 1.17 -15.40 1.14
C GLU A 374 2.46 -15.65 0.36
N ASP A 375 3.51 -16.19 1.00
CA ASP A 375 4.84 -16.45 0.41
C ASP A 375 5.41 -15.22 -0.33
N THR A 376 5.29 -14.03 0.28
CA THR A 376 5.83 -12.79 -0.27
C THR A 376 6.92 -12.20 0.62
N ARG A 377 7.79 -11.40 0.01
CA ARG A 377 8.80 -10.62 0.73
C ARG A 377 8.45 -9.17 0.90
N PHE A 378 7.48 -8.66 0.15
CA PHE A 378 7.16 -7.25 0.11
C PHE A 378 5.86 -6.99 0.87
N CYS A 379 5.92 -6.10 1.85
CA CYS A 379 4.77 -5.66 2.60
C CYS A 379 4.69 -4.13 2.58
N ILE A 380 3.46 -3.62 2.64
CA ILE A 380 3.16 -2.20 2.81
C ILE A 380 2.25 -2.08 4.04
N LEU A 381 2.63 -1.18 4.95
CA LEU A 381 1.77 -0.71 6.04
C LEU A 381 1.37 0.72 5.71
N SER A 382 0.09 0.97 5.52
CA SER A 382 -0.39 2.31 5.15
C SER A 382 -1.47 2.79 6.09
N SER A 383 -1.43 4.07 6.41
CA SER A 383 -2.61 4.89 6.66
C SER A 383 -2.78 5.86 5.49
N TYR A 384 -3.76 6.76 5.58
CA TYR A 384 -3.79 7.89 4.66
C TYR A 384 -2.55 8.78 4.84
N ASP A 385 -2.21 9.07 6.10
CA ASP A 385 -1.16 10.05 6.43
C ASP A 385 0.25 9.51 6.23
N SER A 386 0.44 8.19 6.33
CA SER A 386 1.78 7.59 6.30
C SER A 386 1.80 6.24 5.60
N THR A 387 2.88 5.97 4.88
CA THR A 387 3.18 4.67 4.30
C THR A 387 4.53 4.18 4.80
N THR A 388 4.62 2.94 5.28
CA THR A 388 5.89 2.28 5.60
C THR A 388 6.02 1.01 4.80
N PHE A 389 7.16 0.85 4.14
CA PHE A 389 7.51 -0.33 3.36
C PHE A 389 8.35 -1.28 4.20
N VAL A 390 8.08 -2.58 4.05
CA VAL A 390 8.79 -3.61 4.80
C VAL A 390 9.17 -4.79 3.91
N TYR A 391 10.39 -5.26 4.07
CA TYR A 391 10.98 -6.37 3.32
C TYR A 391 11.33 -7.54 4.23
N ARG A 392 10.85 -8.76 3.92
CA ARG A 392 11.25 -10.00 4.59
C ARG A 392 12.56 -10.50 4.00
N GLY A 393 13.59 -10.60 4.84
CA GLY A 393 14.92 -11.08 4.45
C GLY A 393 14.94 -12.55 4.06
N ASP A 394 16.01 -12.97 3.37
CA ASP A 394 16.23 -14.36 2.93
C ASP A 394 16.30 -15.39 4.06
N ASP A 395 16.62 -14.95 5.28
CA ASP A 395 16.71 -15.82 6.45
C ASP A 395 15.36 -16.15 7.10
N ASP A 396 14.25 -15.62 6.55
CA ASP A 396 12.88 -15.78 7.03
C ASP A 396 12.70 -15.48 8.53
N ARG A 397 13.54 -14.58 9.07
CA ARG A 397 13.53 -14.18 10.48
C ARG A 397 13.81 -12.70 10.71
N THR A 398 14.11 -11.98 9.65
CA THR A 398 14.45 -10.55 9.68
C THR A 398 13.46 -9.74 8.84
N PHE A 399 13.02 -8.62 9.40
CA PHE A 399 12.17 -7.64 8.73
C PHE A 399 12.92 -6.31 8.59
N TYR A 400 13.14 -5.86 7.36
CA TYR A 400 13.78 -4.59 7.06
C TYR A 400 12.70 -3.54 6.82
N ALA A 401 12.68 -2.50 7.65
CA ALA A 401 11.66 -1.45 7.60
C ALA A 401 12.26 -0.12 7.11
N SER A 402 11.55 0.54 6.21
CA SER A 402 11.82 1.90 5.74
C SER A 402 11.41 2.96 6.78
N PRO A 403 11.74 4.25 6.56
CA PRO A 403 11.05 5.36 7.22
C PRO A 403 9.54 5.34 6.90
N ALA A 404 8.77 6.09 7.67
CA ALA A 404 7.39 6.39 7.30
C ALA A 404 7.38 7.57 6.32
N TYR A 405 6.78 7.37 5.15
CA TYR A 405 6.61 8.40 4.12
C TYR A 405 5.24 9.03 4.26
N THR A 406 5.21 10.36 4.36
CA THR A 406 4.01 11.14 4.54
C THR A 406 3.33 11.46 3.22
N THR A 407 2.12 12.04 3.30
CA THR A 407 1.37 12.55 2.14
C THR A 407 2.09 13.65 1.35
N TRP A 408 3.13 14.25 1.93
CA TRP A 408 3.91 15.35 1.35
C TRP A 408 5.19 14.89 0.67
N GLU A 409 5.56 13.62 0.82
CA GLU A 409 6.82 13.07 0.34
C GLU A 409 6.63 12.25 -0.93
N ALA A 410 5.64 12.56 -1.77
CA ALA A 410 5.31 11.78 -2.98
C ALA A 410 5.08 10.28 -2.69
N PRO A 411 4.17 9.90 -1.77
CA PRO A 411 3.99 8.50 -1.35
C PRO A 411 3.65 7.56 -2.51
N MET A 412 2.94 8.05 -3.54
CA MET A 412 2.69 7.27 -4.75
C MET A 412 3.98 6.85 -5.47
N LEU A 413 4.99 7.74 -5.54
CA LEU A 413 6.28 7.41 -6.14
C LEU A 413 6.94 6.25 -5.39
N TRP A 414 6.89 6.27 -4.06
CA TRP A 414 7.47 5.20 -3.25
C TRP A 414 6.72 3.89 -3.40
N VAL A 415 5.39 3.94 -3.45
CA VAL A 415 4.59 2.73 -3.70
C VAL A 415 4.89 2.15 -5.09
N VAL A 416 5.08 2.97 -6.14
CA VAL A 416 5.39 2.46 -7.48
C VAL A 416 6.80 1.88 -7.53
N CYS A 417 7.76 2.53 -6.86
CA CYS A 417 9.11 2.00 -6.72
C CYS A 417 9.10 0.62 -6.07
N TRP A 418 8.40 0.49 -4.94
CA TRP A 418 8.29 -0.75 -4.19
C TRP A 418 7.63 -1.87 -5.00
N MET A 419 6.55 -1.54 -5.72
CA MET A 419 5.81 -2.50 -6.51
C MET A 419 6.52 -2.89 -7.80
N LEU A 420 7.22 -2.00 -8.48
CA LEU A 420 8.02 -2.38 -9.63
C LEU A 420 9.13 -3.36 -9.25
N LEU A 421 9.74 -3.18 -8.07
CA LEU A 421 10.70 -4.14 -7.53
C LEU A 421 10.03 -5.48 -7.19
N ALA A 422 8.90 -5.46 -6.47
CA ALA A 422 8.17 -6.67 -6.08
C ALA A 422 7.69 -7.52 -7.28
N PHE A 423 7.39 -6.87 -8.40
CA PHE A 423 7.00 -7.51 -9.65
C PHE A 423 8.19 -7.81 -10.59
N GLU A 424 9.42 -7.60 -10.14
CA GLU A 424 10.67 -7.84 -10.89
C GLU A 424 10.68 -7.09 -12.23
N LYS A 425 10.21 -5.83 -12.22
CA LYS A 425 10.13 -4.96 -13.41
C LYS A 425 11.28 -3.98 -13.54
N ILE A 426 12.10 -3.83 -12.49
CA ILE A 426 13.31 -3.03 -12.53
C ILE A 426 14.44 -3.90 -13.11
N PRO A 427 15.02 -3.55 -14.28
CA PRO A 427 16.06 -4.37 -14.89
C PRO A 427 17.25 -4.60 -13.95
N GLY A 428 17.64 -5.88 -13.79
CA GLY A 428 18.79 -6.26 -12.97
C GLY A 428 18.56 -6.22 -11.46
N LEU A 429 17.37 -5.87 -10.98
CA LEU A 429 17.07 -5.75 -9.55
C LEU A 429 15.88 -6.62 -9.15
N THR A 430 16.13 -7.60 -8.26
CA THR A 430 15.13 -8.56 -7.77
C THR A 430 14.81 -8.40 -6.28
N ALA A 431 15.63 -7.65 -5.56
CA ALA A 431 15.52 -7.37 -4.14
C ALA A 431 16.14 -5.99 -3.84
N PRO A 432 15.72 -5.31 -2.77
CA PRO A 432 16.36 -4.06 -2.35
C PRO A 432 17.76 -4.34 -1.78
N ASP A 433 18.69 -3.39 -1.88
CA ASP A 433 19.94 -3.47 -1.11
C ASP A 433 19.59 -3.31 0.38
N VAL A 434 19.84 -4.36 1.15
CA VAL A 434 19.64 -4.38 2.60
C VAL A 434 20.95 -4.77 3.25
N PRO A 435 21.31 -4.15 4.38
CA PRO A 435 22.55 -4.49 5.08
C PRO A 435 22.48 -5.87 5.71
N ASP A 436 23.65 -6.44 5.98
CA ASP A 436 23.77 -7.59 6.88
C ASP A 436 23.17 -7.24 8.25
N THR A 437 22.50 -8.22 8.84
CA THR A 437 21.84 -8.06 10.13
C THR A 437 22.86 -8.12 11.26
N ASP A 438 23.13 -6.97 11.89
CA ASP A 438 24.07 -6.83 12.98
C ASP A 438 23.37 -6.97 14.35
N MET A 439 23.76 -7.98 15.12
CA MET A 439 23.26 -8.23 16.48
C MET A 439 24.30 -7.91 17.56
N THR A 440 25.43 -7.29 17.23
CA THR A 440 26.52 -7.01 18.18
C THR A 440 26.10 -6.10 19.32
N ALA A 441 25.09 -5.25 19.10
CA ALA A 441 24.49 -4.41 20.13
C ALA A 441 23.59 -5.18 21.12
N TRP A 442 23.32 -6.48 20.91
CA TRP A 442 22.51 -7.27 21.83
C TRP A 442 23.36 -7.71 23.02
N ASP A 443 23.21 -7.00 24.13
CA ASP A 443 23.83 -7.39 25.39
C ASP A 443 23.10 -8.58 26.04
N GLU A 444 23.61 -9.02 27.19
CA GLU A 444 23.02 -10.13 27.94
C GLU A 444 21.58 -9.84 28.38
N ALA A 445 21.23 -8.57 28.64
CA ALA A 445 19.88 -8.17 29.02
C ALA A 445 18.90 -8.32 27.85
N VAL A 446 19.27 -7.85 26.65
CA VAL A 446 18.49 -8.04 25.42
C VAL A 446 18.33 -9.52 25.11
N HIS A 447 19.40 -10.32 25.22
CA HIS A 447 19.34 -11.77 24.99
C HIS A 447 18.39 -12.49 25.94
N LYS A 448 18.42 -12.16 27.23
CA LYS A 448 17.55 -12.76 28.26
C LYS A 448 16.13 -12.18 28.31
N ASN A 449 15.87 -11.07 27.62
CA ASN A 449 14.55 -10.48 27.59
C ASN A 449 13.56 -11.43 26.87
N GLU A 450 12.50 -11.84 27.56
CA GLU A 450 11.40 -12.67 27.05
C GLU A 450 10.07 -11.89 26.91
N GLN A 451 10.06 -10.58 27.20
CA GLN A 451 8.86 -9.76 27.08
C GLN A 451 8.40 -9.70 25.62
N PRO A 452 7.11 -9.96 25.34
CA PRO A 452 6.60 -9.94 23.97
C PRO A 452 6.76 -8.58 23.28
N GLY A 453 7.13 -8.62 22.00
CA GLY A 453 7.28 -7.44 21.14
C GLY A 453 8.72 -6.98 20.96
N ILE A 454 8.87 -5.69 20.67
CA ILE A 454 10.17 -5.04 20.43
C ILE A 454 10.95 -4.97 21.76
N CYS A 455 12.18 -5.48 21.76
CA CYS A 455 13.10 -5.40 22.88
C CYS A 455 14.09 -4.27 22.65
N THR A 456 14.00 -3.24 23.49
CA THR A 456 14.92 -2.10 23.48
C THR A 456 15.94 -2.31 24.59
N ALA A 457 17.21 -2.03 24.32
CA ALA A 457 18.29 -2.09 25.32
C ALA A 457 18.09 -1.03 26.41
#